data_AF-A0A354YWZ5-F1
#
_entry.id   AF-A0A354YWZ5-F1
#
_cell.length_a   1.000
_cell.length_b   1.000
_cell.length_c   1.000
_cell.angle_alpha   90.00
_cell.angle_beta   90.00
_cell.angle_gamma   90.00
#
_symmetry.space_group_name_H-M   'P 1'
#
loop_
_entity.id
_entity.type
_entity.pdbx_description
1 polymer ?
#
loop_
_entity_poly.entity_id
_entity_poly.type
_entity_poly.pdbx_seq_one_letter_code
_entity_poly.pdbx_strand_id
1 'polypeptide(L)'
;RHPMPYGNLEEQLCMRFASYEDLDKFKCTIEEREEFEPHIDNGMVVYAGVDYEVILRQAEEEADVILWDGGNNDIPFYASDLHIVVVDPHRPGHETSYHPGETNLRMADIAIINKIDSADPARVEAVKEAIIKNNPQAKIIMANSPITVENPDSVKGKKVLVVEDGPTLTHGEMAYGAGVIAAEKLGAGELIDPRPYALGSIKGTFAKYGHLSRLLPAMGYGKTQIEELEQTINNSPAEVVVIGTPIDLRRVMSIDKPAVRVRYDLEEIGHPQLAELLAKVL
;
A
#
# COMPACT_ATOMS: atom_id res chain seq x y z
N ARG A 1 -11.65 5.41 -6.83
CA ARG A 1 -11.25 4.50 -5.74
C ARG A 1 -12.47 4.14 -4.90
N HIS A 2 -12.60 2.88 -4.45
CA HIS A 2 -13.64 2.50 -3.49
C HIS A 2 -13.41 3.24 -2.16
N PRO A 3 -14.42 3.91 -1.59
CA PRO A 3 -14.25 4.57 -0.31
C PRO A 3 -14.19 3.52 0.78
N MET A 4 -13.31 3.72 1.76
CA MET A 4 -13.49 3.02 3.01
C MET A 4 -14.76 3.58 3.65
N PRO A 5 -15.71 2.76 4.16
CA PRO A 5 -17.00 3.22 4.67
C PRO A 5 -16.85 3.84 6.08
N TYR A 6 -15.84 4.67 6.27
CA TYR A 6 -15.58 5.39 7.49
C TYR A 6 -16.35 6.71 7.46
N GLY A 7 -17.38 6.87 8.29
CA GLY A 7 -18.12 8.13 8.42
C GLY A 7 -19.51 8.12 7.77
N ASN A 8 -19.90 9.24 7.17
CA ASN A 8 -21.24 9.43 6.59
C ASN A 8 -21.23 9.20 5.07
N LEU A 9 -21.80 8.09 4.63
CA LEU A 9 -21.82 7.70 3.21
C LEU A 9 -22.59 8.69 2.32
N GLU A 10 -23.62 9.38 2.86
CA GLU A 10 -24.36 10.40 2.10
C GLU A 10 -23.48 11.60 1.78
N GLU A 11 -22.52 11.93 2.65
CA GLU A 11 -21.54 13.00 2.43
C GLU A 11 -20.37 12.53 1.55
N GLN A 12 -20.23 11.22 1.33
CA GLN A 12 -19.16 10.57 0.55
C GLN A 12 -19.66 10.06 -0.82
N LEU A 13 -20.67 10.71 -1.40
CA LEU A 13 -21.15 10.37 -2.74
C LEU A 13 -20.03 10.46 -3.79
N CYS A 14 -19.32 11.58 -3.81
CA CYS A 14 -18.16 11.80 -4.67
C CYS A 14 -17.24 12.85 -4.02
N MET A 15 -16.02 12.45 -3.70
CA MET A 15 -14.96 13.29 -3.14
C MET A 15 -13.84 13.38 -4.15
N ARG A 16 -13.35 14.60 -4.36
CA ARG A 16 -12.25 14.93 -5.27
C ARG A 16 -11.06 15.42 -4.44
N PHE A 17 -9.89 14.82 -4.65
CA PHE A 17 -8.65 15.14 -3.97
C PHE A 17 -7.58 15.50 -5.00
N ALA A 18 -7.20 16.77 -5.05
CA ALA A 18 -6.09 17.26 -5.89
C ALA A 18 -4.94 17.83 -5.05
N SER A 19 -5.16 18.03 -3.76
CA SER A 19 -4.13 18.53 -2.84
C SER A 19 -4.26 17.96 -1.43
N TYR A 20 -3.26 18.25 -0.61
CA TYR A 20 -3.23 17.86 0.80
C TYR A 20 -4.36 18.52 1.61
N GLU A 21 -4.74 19.75 1.26
CA GLU A 21 -5.84 20.47 1.90
C GLU A 21 -7.18 19.75 1.69
N ASP A 22 -7.36 19.03 0.58
CA ASP A 22 -8.55 18.21 0.37
C ASP A 22 -8.61 17.04 1.35
N LEU A 23 -7.47 16.38 1.63
CA LEU A 23 -7.38 15.29 2.61
C LEU A 23 -7.75 15.77 4.02
N ASP A 24 -7.33 16.98 4.39
CA ASP A 24 -7.71 17.62 5.66
C ASP A 24 -9.19 17.96 5.71
N LYS A 25 -9.72 18.55 4.62
CA LYS A 25 -11.13 18.93 4.48
C LYS A 25 -12.07 17.74 4.68
N PHE A 26 -11.75 16.60 4.09
CA PHE A 26 -12.53 15.37 4.22
C PHE A 26 -12.14 14.51 5.44
N LYS A 27 -11.18 14.97 6.26
CA LYS A 27 -10.73 14.31 7.49
C LYS A 27 -10.26 12.87 7.27
N CYS A 28 -9.54 12.64 6.18
CA CYS A 28 -9.01 11.32 5.83
C CYS A 28 -8.16 10.74 6.98
N THR A 29 -8.41 9.48 7.29
CA THR A 29 -7.61 8.64 8.18
C THR A 29 -6.20 8.40 7.62
N ILE A 30 -5.30 7.82 8.43
CA ILE A 30 -3.97 7.42 7.93
C ILE A 30 -4.09 6.43 6.77
N GLU A 31 -5.00 5.45 6.87
CA GLU A 31 -5.22 4.44 5.82
C GLU A 31 -5.74 5.08 4.51
N GLU A 32 -6.70 6.00 4.58
CA GLU A 32 -7.16 6.72 3.38
C GLU A 32 -6.05 7.58 2.77
N ARG A 33 -5.20 8.19 3.60
CA ARG A 33 -4.04 8.96 3.12
C ARG A 33 -3.02 8.07 2.44
N GLU A 34 -2.78 6.85 2.96
CA GLU A 34 -1.92 5.84 2.32
C GLU A 34 -2.39 5.48 0.92
N GLU A 35 -3.69 5.50 0.68
CA GLU A 35 -4.27 5.25 -0.64
C GLU A 35 -4.25 6.48 -1.58
N PHE A 36 -4.30 7.70 -1.05
CA PHE A 36 -4.49 8.92 -1.87
C PHE A 36 -3.23 9.77 -2.05
N GLU A 37 -2.41 9.93 -1.01
CA GLU A 37 -1.24 10.81 -1.04
C GLU A 37 -0.22 10.46 -2.13
N PRO A 38 0.12 9.17 -2.39
CA PRO A 38 1.05 8.84 -3.45
C PRO A 38 0.60 9.31 -4.84
N HIS A 39 -0.71 9.30 -5.11
CA HIS A 39 -1.26 9.78 -6.38
C HIS A 39 -1.21 11.30 -6.49
N ILE A 40 -1.50 12.00 -5.40
CA ILE A 40 -1.40 13.47 -5.33
C ILE A 40 0.06 13.92 -5.49
N ASP A 41 1.02 13.24 -4.84
CA ASP A 41 2.45 13.49 -5.00
C ASP A 41 2.91 13.30 -6.48
N ASN A 42 2.23 12.43 -7.24
CA ASN A 42 2.44 12.22 -8.68
C ASN A 42 1.65 13.19 -9.59
N GLY A 43 0.92 14.14 -9.02
CA GLY A 43 0.13 15.13 -9.76
C GLY A 43 -1.21 14.59 -10.31
N MET A 44 -1.67 13.43 -9.82
CA MET A 44 -2.98 12.89 -10.19
C MET A 44 -4.09 13.48 -9.32
N VAL A 45 -5.28 13.64 -9.89
CA VAL A 45 -6.49 13.90 -9.12
C VAL A 45 -7.15 12.58 -8.76
N VAL A 46 -7.44 12.39 -7.47
CA VAL A 46 -8.09 11.18 -6.97
C VAL A 46 -9.58 11.47 -6.76
N TYR A 47 -10.43 10.61 -7.32
CA TYR A 47 -11.85 10.57 -6.99
C TYR A 47 -12.18 9.33 -6.17
N ALA A 48 -12.91 9.51 -5.08
CA ALA A 48 -13.39 8.42 -4.22
C ALA A 48 -14.81 8.70 -3.71
N GLY A 49 -15.62 7.65 -3.54
CA GLY A 49 -16.99 7.79 -3.06
C GLY A 49 -17.87 6.60 -3.43
N VAL A 50 -19.08 6.57 -2.89
CA VAL A 50 -19.97 5.40 -3.00
C VAL A 50 -20.75 5.35 -4.32
N ASP A 51 -20.90 6.48 -5.01
CA ASP A 51 -21.66 6.55 -6.26
C ASP A 51 -20.71 6.62 -7.46
N TYR A 52 -20.46 5.46 -8.06
CA TYR A 52 -19.54 5.32 -9.17
C TYR A 52 -20.04 5.98 -10.46
N GLU A 53 -21.35 6.13 -10.67
CA GLU A 53 -21.83 6.88 -11.84
C GLU A 53 -21.46 8.37 -11.69
N VAL A 54 -21.72 8.94 -10.51
CA VAL A 54 -21.40 10.35 -10.23
C VAL A 54 -19.89 10.59 -10.30
N ILE A 55 -19.09 9.69 -9.74
CA ILE A 55 -17.62 9.77 -9.80
C ILE A 55 -17.12 9.78 -11.24
N LEU A 56 -17.61 8.85 -12.08
CA LEU A 56 -17.16 8.75 -13.46
C LEU A 56 -17.47 10.04 -14.22
N ARG A 57 -18.71 10.53 -14.12
CA ARG A 57 -19.12 11.78 -14.78
C ARG A 57 -18.27 12.98 -14.37
N GLN A 58 -17.91 13.10 -13.10
CA GLN A 58 -17.06 14.20 -12.62
C GLN A 58 -15.60 14.06 -13.05
N ALA A 59 -15.06 12.84 -13.07
CA ALA A 59 -13.70 12.60 -13.54
C ALA A 59 -13.56 12.90 -15.04
N GLU A 60 -14.56 12.52 -15.85
CA GLU A 60 -14.61 12.78 -17.30
C GLU A 60 -14.67 14.27 -17.66
N GLU A 61 -15.02 15.16 -16.73
CA GLU A 61 -15.02 16.62 -16.98
C GLU A 61 -13.61 17.22 -17.04
N GLU A 62 -12.60 16.57 -16.45
CA GLU A 62 -11.25 17.12 -16.32
C GLU A 62 -10.10 16.15 -16.65
N ALA A 63 -10.40 14.89 -16.97
CA ALA A 63 -9.39 13.88 -17.29
C ALA A 63 -9.66 13.19 -18.64
N ASP A 64 -8.62 13.08 -19.46
CA ASP A 64 -8.65 12.29 -20.70
C ASP A 64 -8.48 10.78 -20.45
N VAL A 65 -7.88 10.42 -19.30
CA VAL A 65 -7.57 9.03 -18.91
C VAL A 65 -7.99 8.81 -17.47
N ILE A 66 -8.74 7.73 -17.24
CA ILE A 66 -9.22 7.37 -15.90
C ILE A 66 -8.57 6.05 -15.49
N LEU A 67 -7.78 6.09 -14.42
CA LEU A 67 -7.29 4.89 -13.75
C LEU A 67 -8.28 4.51 -12.65
N TRP A 68 -9.07 3.46 -12.90
CA TRP A 68 -9.89 2.86 -11.86
C TRP A 68 -9.06 1.85 -11.06
N ASP A 69 -9.07 2.01 -9.74
CA ASP A 69 -8.35 1.14 -8.83
C ASP A 69 -9.33 0.62 -7.77
N GLY A 70 -9.55 -0.70 -7.81
CA GLY A 70 -10.40 -1.48 -6.90
C GLY A 70 -9.63 -2.15 -5.77
N GLY A 71 -8.34 -1.83 -5.61
CA GLY A 71 -7.45 -2.48 -4.67
C GLY A 71 -7.47 -4.00 -4.83
N ASN A 72 -7.64 -4.70 -3.72
CA ASN A 72 -7.74 -6.15 -3.65
C ASN A 72 -9.18 -6.65 -3.42
N ASN A 73 -10.17 -5.76 -3.34
CA ASN A 73 -11.52 -6.08 -2.87
C ASN A 73 -12.59 -6.07 -3.97
N ASP A 74 -12.33 -5.41 -5.10
CA ASP A 74 -13.36 -5.17 -6.11
C ASP A 74 -13.01 -5.72 -7.50
N ILE A 75 -14.06 -5.95 -8.27
CA ILE A 75 -14.03 -6.04 -9.73
C ILE A 75 -14.40 -4.66 -10.31
N PRO A 76 -14.00 -4.30 -11.54
CA PRO A 76 -14.29 -2.99 -12.09
C PRO A 76 -15.80 -2.74 -12.19
N PHE A 77 -16.23 -1.57 -11.70
CA PHE A 77 -17.63 -1.11 -11.81
C PHE A 77 -17.91 -0.37 -13.12
N TYR A 78 -16.86 -0.10 -13.90
CA TYR A 78 -16.92 0.49 -15.23
C TYR A 78 -16.47 -0.54 -16.27
N ALA A 79 -16.92 -0.36 -17.51
CA ALA A 79 -16.26 -1.00 -18.63
C ALA A 79 -14.89 -0.33 -18.82
N SER A 80 -13.82 -1.11 -18.78
CA SER A 80 -12.45 -0.62 -18.99
C SER A 80 -11.99 -0.96 -20.41
N ASP A 81 -11.21 -0.06 -21.01
CA ASP A 81 -10.52 -0.31 -22.29
C ASP A 81 -9.28 -1.21 -22.11
N LEU A 82 -8.73 -1.25 -20.90
CA LEU A 82 -7.60 -2.08 -20.51
C LEU A 82 -7.69 -2.48 -19.03
N HIS A 83 -7.62 -3.77 -18.74
CA HIS A 83 -7.64 -4.32 -17.39
C HIS A 83 -6.28 -4.90 -16.99
N ILE A 84 -5.61 -4.24 -16.04
CA ILE A 84 -4.31 -4.65 -15.49
C ILE A 84 -4.53 -5.27 -14.10
N VAL A 85 -3.98 -6.46 -13.89
CA VAL A 85 -4.01 -7.16 -12.60
C VAL A 85 -2.60 -7.40 -12.09
N VAL A 86 -2.33 -7.01 -10.85
CA VAL A 86 -1.06 -7.28 -10.17
C VAL A 86 -1.18 -8.54 -9.34
N VAL A 87 -0.24 -9.47 -9.50
CA VAL A 87 -0.19 -10.75 -8.79
C VAL A 87 1.06 -10.84 -7.92
N ASP A 88 0.89 -11.28 -6.67
CA ASP A 88 1.97 -11.38 -5.68
C ASP A 88 2.44 -12.84 -5.48
N PRO A 89 3.68 -13.19 -5.92
CA PRO A 89 4.24 -14.53 -5.78
C PRO A 89 4.59 -14.91 -4.34
N HIS A 90 4.49 -14.00 -3.37
CA HIS A 90 4.57 -14.37 -1.95
C HIS A 90 3.32 -15.11 -1.46
N ARG A 91 2.21 -15.01 -2.20
CA ARG A 91 0.89 -15.58 -1.88
C ARG A 91 0.33 -16.43 -3.03
N PRO A 92 1.06 -17.47 -3.49
CA PRO A 92 0.62 -18.27 -4.63
C PRO A 92 -0.73 -18.92 -4.34
N GLY A 93 -1.61 -18.91 -5.35
CA GLY A 93 -2.98 -19.39 -5.26
C GLY A 93 -4.00 -18.29 -5.01
N HIS A 94 -3.62 -17.11 -4.51
CA HIS A 94 -4.57 -15.99 -4.32
C HIS A 94 -5.19 -15.52 -5.64
N GLU A 95 -4.44 -15.65 -6.73
CA GLU A 95 -4.89 -15.36 -8.09
C GLU A 95 -5.90 -16.38 -8.64
N THR A 96 -6.18 -17.48 -7.93
CA THR A 96 -7.13 -18.52 -8.37
C THR A 96 -8.14 -18.99 -7.32
N SER A 97 -7.86 -18.80 -6.03
CA SER A 97 -8.70 -19.33 -4.94
C SER A 97 -9.35 -18.26 -4.07
N TYR A 98 -8.96 -16.99 -4.23
CA TYR A 98 -9.53 -15.86 -3.50
C TYR A 98 -10.42 -15.01 -4.42
N HIS A 99 -11.58 -14.60 -3.91
CA HIS A 99 -12.44 -13.64 -4.58
C HIS A 99 -12.16 -12.21 -4.06
N PRO A 100 -12.07 -11.20 -4.94
CA PRO A 100 -12.25 -11.25 -6.39
C PRO A 100 -10.96 -11.55 -7.20
N GLY A 101 -9.86 -11.93 -6.56
CA GLY A 101 -8.57 -12.20 -7.23
C GLY A 101 -8.68 -13.12 -8.46
N GLU A 102 -9.40 -14.24 -8.33
CA GLU A 102 -9.67 -15.16 -9.44
C GLU A 102 -10.44 -14.51 -10.59
N THR A 103 -11.44 -13.70 -10.26
CA THR A 103 -12.30 -13.03 -11.24
C THR A 103 -11.51 -11.96 -11.99
N ASN A 104 -10.74 -11.14 -11.27
CA ASN A 104 -9.85 -10.15 -11.86
C ASN A 104 -8.81 -10.82 -12.78
N LEU A 105 -8.15 -11.91 -12.35
CA LEU A 105 -7.18 -12.60 -13.19
C LEU A 105 -7.80 -13.08 -14.52
N ARG A 106 -9.02 -13.63 -14.48
CA ARG A 106 -9.73 -14.08 -15.70
C ARG A 106 -10.11 -12.94 -16.63
N MET A 107 -10.34 -11.75 -16.08
CA MET A 107 -10.70 -10.55 -16.84
C MET A 107 -9.48 -9.77 -17.34
N ALA A 108 -8.28 -10.06 -16.85
CA ALA A 108 -7.08 -9.29 -17.13
C ALA A 108 -6.68 -9.33 -18.62
N ASP A 109 -6.36 -8.17 -19.18
CA ASP A 109 -5.61 -8.04 -20.42
C ASP A 109 -4.11 -8.17 -20.16
N ILE A 110 -3.67 -7.68 -18.99
CA ILE A 110 -2.27 -7.71 -18.54
C ILE A 110 -2.22 -8.23 -17.11
N ALA A 111 -1.42 -9.26 -16.87
CA ALA A 111 -1.07 -9.75 -15.55
C ALA A 111 0.39 -9.37 -15.22
N ILE A 112 0.60 -8.56 -14.19
CA ILE A 112 1.93 -8.16 -13.73
C ILE A 112 2.28 -9.02 -12.50
N ILE A 113 3.29 -9.89 -12.62
CA ILE A 113 3.84 -10.63 -11.48
C ILE A 113 4.89 -9.73 -10.83
N ASN A 114 4.56 -9.14 -9.68
CA ASN A 114 5.43 -8.18 -8.99
C ASN A 114 6.27 -8.85 -7.88
N LYS A 115 7.28 -8.16 -7.34
CA LYS A 115 8.13 -8.59 -6.21
C LYS A 115 8.96 -9.85 -6.49
N ILE A 116 9.26 -10.15 -7.76
CA ILE A 116 9.99 -11.38 -8.12
C ILE A 116 11.43 -11.40 -7.59
N ASP A 117 12.02 -10.24 -7.29
CA ASP A 117 13.34 -10.07 -6.70
C ASP A 117 13.44 -10.53 -5.24
N SER A 118 12.29 -10.70 -4.58
CA SER A 118 12.22 -11.12 -3.17
C SER A 118 11.51 -12.44 -2.94
N ALA A 119 10.81 -12.96 -3.95
CA ALA A 119 10.05 -14.20 -3.86
C ALA A 119 10.90 -15.43 -4.21
N ASP A 120 10.48 -16.60 -3.70
CA ASP A 120 11.04 -17.88 -4.12
C ASP A 120 10.77 -18.10 -5.63
N PRO A 121 11.80 -18.35 -6.47
CA PRO A 121 11.62 -18.60 -7.90
C PRO A 121 10.59 -19.69 -8.23
N ALA A 122 10.46 -20.72 -7.39
CA ALA A 122 9.46 -21.76 -7.59
C ALA A 122 8.02 -21.23 -7.44
N ARG A 123 7.80 -20.26 -6.55
CA ARG A 123 6.48 -19.60 -6.40
C ARG A 123 6.17 -18.66 -7.55
N VAL A 124 7.18 -17.97 -8.07
CA VAL A 124 7.05 -17.11 -9.26
C VAL A 124 6.58 -17.95 -10.46
N GLU A 125 7.23 -19.09 -10.71
CA GLU A 125 6.82 -19.98 -11.80
C GLU A 125 5.42 -20.59 -11.55
N ALA A 126 5.08 -20.96 -10.31
CA ALA A 126 3.74 -21.47 -9.98
C ALA A 126 2.63 -20.45 -10.30
N VAL A 127 2.82 -19.17 -9.95
CA VAL A 127 1.87 -18.09 -10.28
C VAL A 127 1.78 -17.89 -11.80
N LYS A 128 2.91 -17.88 -12.49
CA LYS A 128 2.95 -17.74 -13.95
C LYS A 128 2.21 -18.87 -14.66
N GLU A 129 2.40 -20.12 -14.23
CA GLU A 129 1.64 -21.27 -14.74
C GLU A 129 0.13 -21.14 -14.45
N ALA A 130 -0.24 -20.64 -13.27
CA ALA A 130 -1.63 -20.39 -12.91
C ALA A 130 -2.28 -19.32 -13.83
N ILE A 131 -1.56 -18.25 -14.15
CA ILE A 131 -2.00 -17.22 -15.11
C ILE A 131 -2.24 -17.84 -16.48
N ILE A 132 -1.25 -18.54 -17.04
CA ILE A 132 -1.35 -19.17 -18.37
C ILE A 132 -2.54 -20.14 -18.45
N LYS A 133 -2.77 -20.90 -17.38
CA LYS A 133 -3.86 -21.88 -17.31
C LYS A 133 -5.24 -21.22 -17.24
N ASN A 134 -5.39 -20.14 -16.47
CA ASN A 134 -6.70 -19.54 -16.20
C ASN A 134 -7.07 -18.39 -17.15
N ASN A 135 -6.07 -17.72 -17.71
CA ASN A 135 -6.23 -16.67 -18.71
C ASN A 135 -5.06 -16.71 -19.72
N PRO A 136 -5.12 -17.59 -20.74
CA PRO A 136 -4.06 -17.71 -21.74
C PRO A 136 -3.93 -16.50 -22.68
N GLN A 137 -4.86 -15.54 -22.62
CA GLN A 137 -4.83 -14.33 -23.46
C GLN A 137 -4.10 -13.15 -22.78
N ALA A 138 -4.03 -13.15 -21.45
CA ALA A 138 -3.36 -12.09 -20.69
C ALA A 138 -1.87 -12.00 -21.07
N LYS A 139 -1.39 -10.76 -21.28
CA LYS A 139 0.04 -10.48 -21.37
C LYS A 139 0.66 -10.58 -19.98
N ILE A 140 1.75 -11.33 -19.86
CA ILE A 140 2.46 -11.49 -18.58
C ILE A 140 3.66 -10.57 -18.58
N ILE A 141 3.71 -9.67 -17.59
CA ILE A 141 4.88 -8.83 -17.29
C ILE A 141 5.46 -9.29 -15.97
N MET A 142 6.78 -9.44 -15.91
CA MET A 142 7.49 -9.75 -14.67
C MET A 142 8.14 -8.47 -14.16
N ALA A 143 7.99 -8.17 -12.87
CA ALA A 143 8.51 -6.96 -12.28
C ALA A 143 9.10 -7.21 -10.89
N ASN A 144 10.19 -6.49 -10.61
CA ASN A 144 10.74 -6.32 -9.28
C ASN A 144 9.98 -5.21 -8.55
N SER A 145 10.14 -5.20 -7.22
CA SER A 145 9.65 -4.12 -6.36
C SER A 145 10.81 -3.54 -5.53
N PRO A 146 11.81 -2.88 -6.15
CA PRO A 146 13.00 -2.41 -5.47
C PRO A 146 12.65 -1.44 -4.34
N ILE A 147 13.25 -1.69 -3.17
CA ILE A 147 13.08 -0.85 -1.99
C ILE A 147 14.18 0.22 -1.97
N THR A 148 13.78 1.48 -1.79
CA THR A 148 14.68 2.62 -1.58
C THR A 148 14.44 3.24 -0.20
N VAL A 149 15.49 3.79 0.40
CA VAL A 149 15.44 4.37 1.75
C VAL A 149 16.07 5.75 1.74
N GLU A 150 15.41 6.73 2.33
CA GLU A 150 15.99 8.06 2.55
C GLU A 150 17.19 7.96 3.51
N ASN A 151 18.31 8.60 3.17
CA ASN A 151 19.50 8.66 4.04
C ASN A 151 19.91 7.29 4.66
N PRO A 152 20.20 6.27 3.83
CA PRO A 152 20.35 4.87 4.28
C PRO A 152 21.42 4.67 5.36
N ASP A 153 22.48 5.49 5.36
CA ASP A 153 23.57 5.42 6.33
C ASP A 153 23.12 5.70 7.78
N SER A 154 21.98 6.37 7.97
CA SER A 154 21.45 6.70 9.30
C SER A 154 20.89 5.49 10.06
N VAL A 155 20.66 4.36 9.40
CA VAL A 155 20.07 3.14 9.97
C VAL A 155 21.12 2.18 10.52
N LYS A 156 22.33 2.18 9.94
CA LYS A 156 23.36 1.16 10.21
C LYS A 156 23.82 1.16 11.67
N GLY A 157 23.73 0.01 12.32
CA GLY A 157 24.14 -0.21 13.70
C GLY A 157 23.26 0.45 14.76
N LYS A 158 22.14 1.08 14.36
CA LYS A 158 21.22 1.80 15.26
C LYS A 158 20.13 0.91 15.82
N LYS A 159 19.56 1.34 16.95
CA LYS A 159 18.29 0.84 17.46
C LYS A 159 17.14 1.47 16.67
N VAL A 160 16.44 0.65 15.91
CA VAL A 160 15.43 1.09 14.94
C VAL A 160 14.04 0.73 15.43
N LEU A 161 13.13 1.69 15.46
CA LEU A 161 11.70 1.38 15.47
C LEU A 161 11.19 1.40 14.03
N VAL A 162 10.65 0.27 13.57
CA VAL A 162 9.99 0.20 12.26
C VAL A 162 8.50 0.43 12.46
N VAL A 163 7.94 1.40 11.73
CA VAL A 163 6.50 1.63 11.62
C VAL A 163 6.07 1.21 10.22
N GLU A 164 5.07 0.35 10.12
CA GLU A 164 4.66 -0.31 8.87
C GLU A 164 3.17 -0.12 8.61
N ASP A 165 2.78 -0.35 7.36
CA ASP A 165 1.39 -0.35 6.91
C ASP A 165 0.48 -1.22 7.81
N GLY A 166 -0.51 -0.56 8.44
CA GLY A 166 -1.40 -1.16 9.44
C GLY A 166 -2.26 -2.29 8.86
N PRO A 167 -3.07 -2.04 7.82
CA PRO A 167 -3.85 -3.06 7.11
C PRO A 167 -3.06 -4.31 6.71
N THR A 168 -1.88 -4.14 6.11
CA THR A 168 -1.03 -5.27 5.68
C THR A 168 -0.65 -6.18 6.85
N LEU A 169 -0.32 -5.59 8.01
CA LEU A 169 0.08 -6.34 9.20
C LEU A 169 -1.08 -6.95 9.98
N THR A 170 -2.25 -6.32 9.92
CA THR A 170 -3.42 -6.70 10.71
C THR A 170 -4.32 -7.64 9.93
N HIS A 171 -5.19 -7.12 9.08
CA HIS A 171 -6.13 -7.89 8.27
C HIS A 171 -5.43 -8.65 7.14
N GLY A 172 -4.26 -8.18 6.68
CA GLY A 172 -3.42 -8.86 5.71
C GLY A 172 -2.53 -9.96 6.31
N GLU A 173 -2.53 -10.14 7.64
CA GLU A 173 -1.81 -11.18 8.39
C GLU A 173 -0.30 -11.27 8.15
N MET A 174 0.34 -10.23 7.60
CA MET A 174 1.79 -10.20 7.43
C MET A 174 2.49 -10.01 8.77
N ALA A 175 3.60 -10.73 8.95
CA ALA A 175 4.44 -10.59 10.15
C ALA A 175 5.50 -9.47 10.03
N TYR A 176 5.77 -8.99 8.82
CA TYR A 176 6.74 -7.94 8.51
C TYR A 176 6.42 -7.28 7.17
N GLY A 177 6.93 -6.07 6.95
CA GLY A 177 6.75 -5.28 5.73
C GLY A 177 8.08 -4.79 5.13
N ALA A 178 7.97 -3.78 4.28
CA ALA A 178 9.12 -3.22 3.54
C ALA A 178 10.12 -2.51 4.47
N GLY A 179 9.63 -1.88 5.54
CA GLY A 179 10.46 -1.22 6.55
C GLY A 179 11.39 -2.17 7.29
N VAL A 180 10.91 -3.35 7.66
CA VAL A 180 11.72 -4.39 8.31
C VAL A 180 12.81 -4.89 7.35
N ILE A 181 12.43 -5.23 6.12
CA ILE A 181 13.37 -5.68 5.08
C ILE A 181 14.45 -4.62 4.84
N ALA A 182 14.06 -3.35 4.76
CA ALA A 182 14.98 -2.23 4.59
C ALA A 182 15.94 -2.09 5.77
N ALA A 183 15.43 -2.10 7.00
CA ALA A 183 16.23 -1.95 8.20
C ALA A 183 17.28 -3.07 8.34
N GLU A 184 16.90 -4.32 8.07
CA GLU A 184 17.81 -5.47 8.09
C GLU A 184 18.87 -5.38 7.00
N LYS A 185 18.49 -5.05 5.75
CA LYS A 185 19.43 -4.90 4.62
C LYS A 185 20.47 -3.80 4.88
N LEU A 186 20.08 -2.71 5.54
CA LEU A 186 20.97 -1.61 5.92
C LEU A 186 21.83 -1.89 7.17
N GLY A 187 21.62 -3.05 7.81
CA GLY A 187 22.38 -3.48 8.97
C GLY A 187 22.01 -2.72 10.25
N ALA A 188 20.71 -2.52 10.51
CA ALA A 188 20.21 -2.08 11.81
C ALA A 188 20.80 -2.94 12.94
N GLY A 189 21.19 -2.29 14.05
CA GLY A 189 21.78 -2.99 15.19
C GLY A 189 20.75 -3.75 16.02
N GLU A 190 19.53 -3.23 16.11
CA GLU A 190 18.42 -3.82 16.86
C GLU A 190 17.09 -3.31 16.29
N LEU A 191 16.12 -4.20 16.07
CA LEU A 191 14.72 -3.80 15.86
C LEU A 191 14.01 -3.73 17.21
N ILE A 192 13.54 -2.54 17.57
CA ILE A 192 12.87 -2.27 18.84
C ILE A 192 11.51 -2.96 18.88
N ASP A 193 11.22 -3.62 20.00
CA ASP A 193 9.88 -4.06 20.35
C ASP A 193 9.07 -2.87 20.89
N PRO A 194 8.03 -2.38 20.18
CA PRO A 194 7.24 -1.24 20.62
C PRO A 194 6.23 -1.58 21.72
N ARG A 195 5.95 -2.85 22.01
CA ARG A 195 4.87 -3.25 22.94
C ARG A 195 4.98 -2.67 24.35
N PRO A 196 6.18 -2.54 24.96
CA PRO A 196 6.34 -1.89 26.26
C PRO A 196 5.97 -0.39 26.26
N TYR A 197 5.99 0.24 25.10
CA TYR A 197 5.79 1.69 24.90
C TYR A 197 4.43 2.02 24.30
N ALA A 198 3.72 1.02 23.78
CA ALA A 198 2.38 1.16 23.22
C ALA A 198 1.41 1.77 24.24
N LEU A 199 0.48 2.61 23.78
CA LEU A 199 -0.55 3.23 24.62
C LEU A 199 -1.96 2.90 24.11
N GLY A 200 -2.95 3.00 24.99
CA GLY A 200 -4.39 2.87 24.68
C GLY A 200 -4.74 1.78 23.65
N SER A 201 -5.30 2.19 22.51
CA SER A 201 -5.73 1.30 21.43
C SER A 201 -4.58 0.55 20.75
N ILE A 202 -3.36 1.09 20.76
CA ILE A 202 -2.17 0.42 20.21
C ILE A 202 -1.83 -0.82 21.05
N LYS A 203 -1.95 -0.75 22.38
CA LYS A 203 -1.82 -1.96 23.24
C LYS A 203 -2.86 -3.01 22.88
N GLY A 204 -4.11 -2.58 22.63
CA GLY A 204 -5.20 -3.46 22.20
C GLY A 204 -4.91 -4.13 20.85
N THR A 205 -4.28 -3.39 19.93
CA THR A 205 -3.85 -3.92 18.63
C THR A 205 -2.85 -5.05 18.78
N PHE A 206 -1.80 -4.90 19.60
CA PHE A 206 -0.85 -5.98 19.88
C PHE A 206 -1.49 -7.17 20.61
N ALA A 207 -2.47 -6.93 21.49
CA ALA A 207 -3.20 -8.01 22.16
C ALA A 207 -4.06 -8.82 21.18
N LYS A 208 -4.64 -8.17 20.17
CA LYS A 208 -5.46 -8.80 19.13
C LYS A 208 -4.61 -9.53 18.10
N TYR A 209 -3.51 -8.93 17.67
CA TYR A 209 -2.63 -9.43 16.60
C TYR A 209 -1.31 -9.94 17.18
N GLY A 210 -1.37 -11.11 17.83
CA GLY A 210 -0.26 -11.67 18.60
C GLY A 210 0.98 -12.10 17.80
N HIS A 211 0.88 -12.14 16.46
CA HIS A 211 2.02 -12.39 15.58
C HIS A 211 2.96 -11.18 15.48
N LEU A 212 2.48 -9.98 15.80
CA LEU A 212 3.27 -8.75 15.75
C LEU A 212 4.20 -8.64 16.95
N SER A 213 5.47 -8.32 16.69
CA SER A 213 6.50 -8.28 17.74
C SER A 213 7.44 -7.08 17.61
N ARG A 214 8.36 -7.06 16.65
CA ARG A 214 9.44 -6.06 16.52
C ARG A 214 9.16 -4.98 15.47
N LEU A 215 7.89 -4.59 15.38
CA LEU A 215 7.41 -3.54 14.49
C LEU A 215 6.13 -2.93 15.05
N LEU A 216 5.80 -1.73 14.59
CA LEU A 216 4.62 -0.97 15.01
C LEU A 216 3.67 -0.81 13.81
N PRO A 217 2.44 -1.37 13.85
CA PRO A 217 1.44 -1.07 12.83
C PRO A 217 1.00 0.40 12.92
N ALA A 218 0.95 1.08 11.78
CA ALA A 218 0.48 2.46 11.66
C ALA A 218 -1.04 2.54 11.82
N MET A 219 -1.52 2.58 13.07
CA MET A 219 -2.93 2.73 13.38
C MET A 219 -3.33 4.21 13.42
N GLY A 220 -4.43 4.58 12.77
CA GLY A 220 -4.81 5.99 12.65
C GLY A 220 -6.24 6.26 12.20
N TYR A 221 -7.21 5.47 12.66
CA TYR A 221 -8.64 5.63 12.29
C TYR A 221 -9.31 6.87 12.91
N GLY A 222 -8.58 7.62 13.73
CA GLY A 222 -9.08 8.85 14.34
C GLY A 222 -8.01 9.53 15.19
N LYS A 223 -8.30 10.77 15.60
CA LYS A 223 -7.35 11.64 16.30
C LYS A 223 -6.69 10.98 17.52
N THR A 224 -7.46 10.28 18.35
CA THR A 224 -6.92 9.58 19.53
C THR A 224 -5.92 8.49 19.16
N GLN A 225 -6.18 7.70 18.10
CA GLN A 225 -5.23 6.67 17.67
C GLN A 225 -3.95 7.28 17.12
N ILE A 226 -4.04 8.40 16.39
CA ILE A 226 -2.88 9.13 15.89
C ILE A 226 -2.03 9.65 17.06
N GLU A 227 -2.64 10.25 18.08
CA GLU A 227 -1.94 10.72 19.28
C GLU A 227 -1.29 9.56 20.06
N GLU A 228 -1.98 8.42 20.19
CA GLU A 228 -1.44 7.22 20.83
C GLU A 228 -0.27 6.61 20.03
N LEU A 229 -0.35 6.62 18.69
CA LEU A 229 0.72 6.17 17.80
C LEU A 229 1.94 7.08 17.92
N GLU A 230 1.75 8.39 17.87
CA GLU A 230 2.79 9.41 18.05
C GLU A 230 3.53 9.21 19.38
N GLN A 231 2.78 9.11 20.48
CA GLN A 231 3.35 8.89 21.81
C GLN A 231 4.05 7.53 21.93
N THR A 232 3.53 6.49 21.28
CA THR A 232 4.18 5.17 21.25
C THR A 232 5.56 5.26 20.58
N ILE A 233 5.64 5.96 19.44
CA ILE A 233 6.89 6.21 18.72
C ILE A 233 7.84 7.01 19.59
N ASN A 234 7.37 8.12 20.18
CA ASN A 234 8.21 9.04 20.96
C ASN A 234 8.65 8.48 22.33
N ASN A 235 7.89 7.57 22.93
CA ASN A 235 8.29 6.88 24.17
C ASN A 235 9.27 5.71 23.94
N SER A 236 9.40 5.22 22.72
CA SER A 236 10.36 4.15 22.40
C SER A 236 11.82 4.62 22.59
N PRO A 237 12.77 3.71 22.88
CA PRO A 237 14.20 4.00 23.01
C PRO A 237 14.92 3.99 21.65
N ALA A 238 14.17 4.04 20.54
CA ALA A 238 14.75 4.02 19.21
C ALA A 238 15.64 5.25 18.97
N GLU A 239 16.75 5.04 18.28
CA GLU A 239 17.64 6.11 17.82
C GLU A 239 17.18 6.66 16.46
N VAL A 240 16.48 5.83 15.66
CA VAL A 240 15.90 6.22 14.38
C VAL A 240 14.57 5.48 14.16
N VAL A 241 13.64 6.13 13.49
CA VAL A 241 12.35 5.55 13.06
C VAL A 241 12.41 5.27 11.56
N VAL A 242 12.11 4.04 11.17
CA VAL A 242 11.95 3.66 9.76
C VAL A 242 10.46 3.64 9.44
N ILE A 243 10.04 4.56 8.57
CA ILE A 243 8.66 4.69 8.12
C ILE A 243 8.50 3.84 6.86
N GLY A 244 7.91 2.65 7.03
CA GLY A 244 7.57 1.69 5.98
C GLY A 244 6.15 1.85 5.41
N THR A 245 5.42 2.87 5.84
CA THR A 245 4.08 3.20 5.34
C THR A 245 4.13 3.84 3.94
N PRO A 246 3.06 3.71 3.13
CA PRO A 246 2.95 4.40 1.85
C PRO A 246 3.06 5.93 1.96
N ILE A 247 2.60 6.55 3.07
CA ILE A 247 2.76 7.99 3.33
C ILE A 247 3.98 8.31 4.21
N ASP A 248 4.33 9.60 4.26
CA ASP A 248 5.26 10.11 5.24
C ASP A 248 4.54 10.49 6.54
N LEU A 249 4.63 9.64 7.57
CA LEU A 249 3.98 9.88 8.87
C LEU A 249 4.39 11.21 9.53
N ARG A 250 5.55 11.80 9.17
CA ARG A 250 5.98 13.13 9.65
C ARG A 250 5.03 14.25 9.21
N ARG A 251 4.16 14.01 8.23
CA ARG A 251 3.11 14.95 7.79
C ARG A 251 1.85 14.88 8.66
N VAL A 252 1.64 13.76 9.35
CA VAL A 252 0.42 13.48 10.12
C VAL A 252 0.64 13.61 11.63
N MET A 253 1.88 13.40 12.09
CA MET A 253 2.25 13.46 13.51
C MET A 253 3.67 13.98 13.73
N SER A 254 3.96 14.39 14.96
CA SER A 254 5.29 14.88 15.38
C SER A 254 6.17 13.73 15.87
N ILE A 255 7.20 13.39 15.11
CA ILE A 255 8.20 12.39 15.49
C ILE A 255 9.45 13.11 15.99
N ASP A 256 9.74 13.01 17.29
CA ASP A 256 10.87 13.70 17.94
C ASP A 256 12.22 13.03 17.68
N LYS A 257 12.20 11.89 16.99
CA LYS A 257 13.37 11.09 16.64
C LYS A 257 13.73 11.32 15.17
N PRO A 258 15.02 11.17 14.79
CA PRO A 258 15.39 11.04 13.38
C PRO A 258 14.52 9.97 12.71
N ALA A 259 13.99 10.27 11.53
CA ALA A 259 13.14 9.34 10.80
C ALA A 259 13.52 9.30 9.33
N VAL A 260 13.47 8.11 8.75
CA VAL A 260 13.72 7.84 7.33
C VAL A 260 12.51 7.15 6.72
N ARG A 261 12.19 7.52 5.49
CA ARG A 261 11.10 6.89 4.73
C ARG A 261 11.63 5.79 3.82
N VAL A 262 10.91 4.69 3.80
CA VAL A 262 11.09 3.61 2.84
C VAL A 262 10.09 3.83 1.71
N ARG A 263 10.55 3.70 0.48
CA ARG A 263 9.73 3.72 -0.73
C ARG A 263 9.96 2.45 -1.53
N TYR A 264 9.01 2.13 -2.37
CA TYR A 264 9.12 1.05 -3.35
C TYR A 264 8.56 1.55 -4.67
N ASP A 265 9.10 1.01 -5.75
CA ASP A 265 8.67 1.33 -7.11
C ASP A 265 8.50 0.03 -7.90
N LEU A 266 7.85 0.10 -9.06
CA LEU A 266 7.74 -1.03 -9.98
C LEU A 266 8.90 -0.98 -10.97
N GLU A 267 9.65 -2.08 -11.09
CA GLU A 267 10.72 -2.21 -12.08
C GLU A 267 10.44 -3.41 -12.99
N GLU A 268 10.04 -3.16 -14.24
CA GLU A 268 9.85 -4.22 -15.23
C GLU A 268 11.17 -4.94 -15.54
N ILE A 269 11.13 -6.27 -15.58
CA ILE A 269 12.28 -7.09 -15.97
C ILE A 269 12.37 -7.20 -17.49
N GLY A 270 13.56 -6.89 -18.00
CA GLY A 270 13.86 -7.00 -19.43
C GLY A 270 13.48 -5.73 -20.16
N HIS A 271 12.72 -5.87 -21.24
CA HIS A 271 12.24 -4.72 -22.02
C HIS A 271 10.94 -4.19 -21.41
N PRO A 272 10.85 -2.89 -21.05
CA PRO A 272 9.61 -2.30 -20.57
C PRO A 272 8.49 -2.45 -21.60
N GLN A 273 7.44 -3.18 -21.24
CA GLN A 273 6.33 -3.53 -22.14
C GLN A 273 5.07 -2.78 -21.79
N LEU A 274 4.90 -2.36 -20.53
CA LEU A 274 3.65 -1.72 -20.08
C LEU A 274 3.39 -0.42 -20.86
N ALA A 275 4.40 0.43 -21.01
CA ALA A 275 4.28 1.68 -21.77
C ALA A 275 3.91 1.43 -23.25
N GLU A 276 4.46 0.39 -23.88
CA GLU A 276 4.13 0.03 -25.26
C GLU A 276 2.71 -0.53 -25.42
N LEU A 277 2.19 -1.21 -24.39
CA LEU A 277 0.83 -1.71 -24.37
C LEU A 277 -0.16 -0.56 -24.14
N LEU A 278 0.14 0.37 -23.23
CA LEU A 278 -0.65 1.57 -22.99
C LEU A 278 -0.76 2.45 -24.23
N ALA A 279 0.35 2.65 -24.97
CA ALA A 279 0.37 3.45 -26.20
C ALA A 279 -0.47 2.89 -27.36
N LYS A 280 -1.06 1.69 -27.23
CA LYS A 280 -2.00 1.13 -28.21
C LYS A 280 -3.46 1.45 -27.89
N VAL A 281 -3.72 1.93 -26.68
CA VAL A 281 -5.05 2.22 -26.14
C VAL A 281 -5.23 3.72 -25.91
N LEU A 282 -4.16 4.43 -25.55
CA LEU A 282 -4.04 5.89 -25.46
C LEU A 282 -3.72 6.51 -26.82
#